data_AF-A0A519BG45-F1
#
_entry.id   AF-A0A519BG45-F1
#
_cell.length_a   1.000
_cell.length_b   1.000
_cell.length_c   1.000
_cell.angle_alpha   90.00
_cell.angle_beta   90.00
_cell.angle_gamma   90.00
#
_symmetry.space_group_name_H-M   'P 1'
#
loop_
_entity.id
_entity.type
_entity.pdbx_description
1 polymer ?
#
loop_
_entity_poly.entity_id
_entity_poly.type
_entity_poly.pdbx_seq_one_letter_code
_entity_poly.pdbx_strand_id
1 'polypeptide(L)'
;MSDFEINTLKKTNFIDITDEVRNSMNSCFNKPDSGNKEAFSTSGLCLIYTPHTTAGIIINENADPDVVLDIQNFLKSIIPAGIKFNHAEGNSDAHVKSSIIGNSRIVPILNGKLLLGRWEGIFLCEFDGPRTRKVIVAAVR
;
A
#
# COMPACT_ATOMS: atom_id res chain seq x y z
N MET A 1 0.51 15.73 3.19
CA MET A 1 0.28 14.77 2.10
C MET A 1 1.50 14.80 1.16
N SER A 2 1.88 13.64 0.66
CA SER A 2 2.94 13.42 -0.35
C SER A 2 2.57 12.18 -1.18
N ASP A 3 3.27 11.95 -2.28
CA ASP A 3 3.10 10.76 -3.11
C ASP A 3 4.41 10.32 -3.75
N PHE A 4 4.46 9.07 -4.21
CA PHE A 4 5.56 8.48 -4.95
C PHE A 4 5.05 7.44 -5.95
N GLU A 5 5.92 7.03 -6.87
CA GLU A 5 5.60 6.06 -7.93
C GLU A 5 6.46 4.80 -7.81
N ILE A 6 5.85 3.66 -8.16
CA ILE A 6 6.47 2.33 -8.19
C ILE A 6 6.23 1.71 -9.57
N ASN A 7 7.29 1.24 -10.20
CA ASN A 7 7.20 0.51 -11.47
C ASN A 7 7.03 -0.99 -11.18
N THR A 8 5.90 -1.56 -11.60
CA THR A 8 5.60 -2.98 -11.43
C THR A 8 6.05 -3.75 -12.66
N LEU A 9 6.69 -4.91 -12.44
CA LEU A 9 7.36 -5.66 -13.52
C LEU A 9 6.58 -6.92 -13.96
N LYS A 10 5.60 -7.35 -13.16
CA LYS A 10 4.83 -8.59 -13.39
C LYS A 10 3.34 -8.29 -13.27
N LYS A 11 2.50 -9.14 -13.88
CA LYS A 11 1.04 -9.03 -13.76
C LYS A 11 0.57 -9.03 -12.31
N THR A 12 1.11 -9.94 -11.50
CA THR A 12 0.89 -9.97 -10.05
C THR A 12 2.22 -9.86 -9.34
N ASN A 13 2.34 -8.93 -8.42
CA ASN A 13 3.56 -8.73 -7.62
C ASN A 13 3.23 -7.96 -6.35
N PHE A 14 3.81 -8.35 -5.22
CA PHE A 14 3.70 -7.60 -3.98
C PHE A 14 5.06 -6.97 -3.73
N ILE A 15 5.08 -5.64 -3.65
CA ILE A 15 6.31 -4.85 -3.55
C ILE A 15 6.31 -4.23 -2.17
N ASP A 16 7.31 -4.55 -1.35
CA ASP A 16 7.51 -3.87 -0.07
C ASP A 16 7.84 -2.40 -0.37
N ILE A 17 7.01 -1.50 0.14
CA ILE A 17 7.11 -0.05 0.00
C ILE A 17 7.29 0.64 1.36
N THR A 18 7.71 -0.12 2.37
CA THR A 18 7.77 0.37 3.76
C THR A 18 8.68 1.58 3.89
N ASP A 19 9.85 1.56 3.24
CA ASP A 19 10.83 2.64 3.34
C ASP A 19 10.39 3.87 2.54
N GLU A 20 9.78 3.70 1.38
CA GLU A 20 9.17 4.78 0.60
C GLU A 20 8.05 5.47 1.38
N VAL A 21 7.21 4.70 2.09
CA VAL A 21 6.18 5.24 2.96
C VAL A 21 6.81 5.98 4.15
N ARG A 22 7.84 5.44 4.81
CA ARG A 22 8.54 6.12 5.91
C ARG A 22 9.14 7.45 5.45
N ASN A 23 9.80 7.46 4.29
CA ASN A 23 10.40 8.65 3.70
C ASN A 23 9.34 9.70 3.36
N SER A 24 8.24 9.27 2.74
CA SER A 24 7.09 10.12 2.42
C SER A 24 6.45 10.71 3.68
N MET A 25 6.21 9.87 4.70
CA MET A 25 5.64 10.29 5.98
C MET A 25 6.54 11.34 6.64
N ASN A 26 7.85 11.10 6.76
CA ASN A 26 8.80 12.06 7.32
C ASN A 26 8.78 13.42 6.59
N SER A 27 8.63 13.41 5.26
CA SER A 27 8.59 14.62 4.45
C SER A 27 7.33 15.47 4.67
N CYS A 28 6.22 14.84 5.06
CA CYS A 28 4.93 15.51 5.23
C CYS A 28 4.52 15.74 6.70
N PHE A 29 4.99 14.90 7.62
CA PHE A 29 4.63 14.93 9.04
C PHE A 29 5.53 15.86 9.87
N ASN A 30 6.77 16.12 9.46
CA ASN A 30 7.68 17.02 10.17
C ASN A 30 7.66 18.45 9.63
N LYS A 31 6.77 18.78 8.68
CA LYS A 31 6.60 20.15 8.22
C LYS A 31 5.91 20.96 9.33
N PRO A 32 6.47 22.13 9.72
CA PRO A 32 5.77 23.03 10.64
C PRO A 32 4.48 23.49 9.97
N ASP A 33 3.37 23.42 10.70
CA ASP A 33 2.18 24.16 10.29
C ASP A 33 2.57 25.63 10.31
N SER A 34 2.23 26.35 9.24
CA SER A 34 2.73 27.69 8.91
C SER A 34 2.33 28.82 9.88
N GLY A 35 2.10 28.52 11.16
CA GLY A 35 1.70 29.49 12.16
C GLY A 35 1.88 29.10 13.63
N ASN A 36 2.26 27.86 13.98
CA ASN A 36 2.41 27.48 15.40
C ASN A 36 3.74 26.75 15.66
N LYS A 37 4.57 27.39 16.50
CA LYS A 37 5.86 26.86 17.00
C LYS A 37 5.70 26.00 18.26
N GLU A 38 4.48 25.66 18.64
CA GLU A 38 4.21 24.89 19.86
C GLU A 38 4.08 23.40 19.54
N ALA A 39 4.81 22.60 20.33
CA ALA A 39 4.85 21.14 20.41
C ALA A 39 4.23 20.39 19.20
N PHE A 40 5.09 19.98 18.26
CA PHE A 40 4.71 19.01 17.23
C PHE A 40 3.99 17.82 17.91
N SER A 41 2.71 17.62 17.61
CA SER A 41 2.06 16.36 17.97
C SER A 41 2.84 15.25 17.29
N THR A 42 3.56 14.46 18.08
CA THR A 42 4.36 13.33 17.57
C THR A 42 3.51 12.10 17.31
N SER A 43 2.21 12.19 17.56
CA SER A 43 1.24 11.11 17.38
C SER A 43 0.18 11.49 16.36
N GLY A 44 -0.38 10.50 15.68
CA GLY A 44 -1.37 10.73 14.63
C GLY A 44 -1.67 9.46 13.85
N LEU A 45 -2.20 9.62 12.65
CA LEU A 45 -2.51 8.52 11.73
C LEU A 45 -1.84 8.76 10.39
N CYS A 46 -1.25 7.71 9.81
CA CYS A 46 -0.70 7.69 8.47
C CYS A 46 -1.63 6.90 7.54
N LEU A 47 -2.32 7.58 6.64
CA LEU A 47 -3.05 6.97 5.53
C LEU A 47 -2.08 6.66 4.39
N ILE A 48 -2.07 5.41 3.94
CA ILE A 48 -1.41 4.93 2.74
C ILE A 48 -2.51 4.51 1.77
N TYR A 49 -2.53 5.09 0.57
CA TYR A 49 -3.60 4.89 -0.39
C TYR A 49 -3.06 4.77 -1.82
N THR A 50 -3.62 3.86 -2.60
CA THR A 50 -3.35 3.77 -4.03
C THR A 50 -4.60 4.12 -4.85
N PRO A 51 -4.56 5.12 -5.75
CA PRO A 51 -5.70 5.51 -6.58
C PRO A 51 -5.87 4.58 -7.79
N HIS A 52 -5.74 3.27 -7.58
CA HIS A 52 -5.73 2.25 -8.64
C HIS A 52 -6.71 1.14 -8.27
N THR A 53 -7.72 0.93 -9.11
CA THR A 53 -8.79 -0.07 -8.88
C THR A 53 -8.37 -1.51 -9.15
N THR A 54 -7.14 -1.70 -9.64
CA THR A 54 -6.50 -3.00 -9.91
C THR A 54 -5.22 -3.21 -9.11
N ALA A 55 -4.99 -2.38 -8.09
CA ALA A 55 -3.91 -2.55 -7.12
C ALA A 55 -4.45 -2.38 -5.69
N GLY A 56 -3.73 -2.87 -4.70
CA GLY A 56 -4.11 -2.81 -3.28
C GLY A 56 -2.95 -2.40 -2.38
N ILE A 57 -3.26 -2.16 -1.10
CA ILE A 57 -2.28 -1.95 -0.05
C ILE A 57 -2.54 -2.96 1.06
N ILE A 58 -1.52 -3.72 1.46
CA ILE A 58 -1.59 -4.56 2.66
C ILE A 58 -0.48 -4.23 3.64
N ILE A 59 -0.70 -4.64 4.89
CA ILE A 59 0.35 -4.76 5.89
C ILE A 59 0.45 -6.25 6.20
N ASN A 60 1.64 -6.83 6.07
CA ASN A 60 1.88 -8.26 6.29
C ASN A 60 3.35 -8.53 6.61
N GLU A 61 3.76 -9.79 6.65
CA GLU A 61 5.14 -10.19 6.96
C GLU A 61 6.15 -9.69 5.93
N ASN A 62 7.26 -9.10 6.40
CA ASN A 62 8.38 -8.65 5.56
C ASN A 62 9.70 -9.41 5.80
N ALA A 63 9.67 -10.48 6.60
CA ALA A 63 10.85 -11.29 6.89
C ALA A 63 10.97 -12.50 5.98
N ASP A 64 9.88 -13.25 5.80
CA ASP A 64 9.82 -14.41 4.93
C ASP A 64 9.06 -14.09 3.63
N PRO A 65 9.73 -14.07 2.47
CA PRO A 65 9.08 -13.81 1.19
C PRO A 65 8.05 -14.88 0.81
N ASP A 66 8.11 -16.09 1.39
CA ASP A 66 7.17 -17.17 1.10
C ASP A 66 5.75 -16.82 1.58
N VAL A 67 5.59 -16.06 2.67
CA VAL A 67 4.27 -15.62 3.14
C VAL A 67 3.57 -14.74 2.11
N VAL A 68 4.31 -13.81 1.52
CA VAL A 68 3.79 -12.93 0.46
C VAL A 68 3.50 -13.72 -0.82
N LEU A 69 4.30 -14.75 -1.12
CA LEU A 69 4.06 -15.65 -2.26
C LEU A 69 2.81 -16.52 -2.04
N ASP A 70 2.60 -17.02 -0.83
CA ASP A 70 1.44 -17.83 -0.46
C ASP A 70 0.14 -17.03 -0.55
N ILE A 71 0.14 -15.76 -0.12
CA ILE A 71 -1.02 -14.87 -0.31
C ILE A 71 -1.32 -14.69 -1.80
N GLN A 72 -0.31 -14.46 -2.63
CA GLN A 72 -0.49 -14.34 -4.08
C GLN A 72 -1.04 -15.63 -4.70
N ASN A 73 -0.51 -16.79 -4.30
CA ASN A 73 -0.96 -18.10 -4.77
C ASN A 73 -2.40 -18.40 -4.32
N PHE A 74 -2.74 -18.07 -3.08
CA PHE A 74 -4.09 -18.21 -2.55
C PHE A 74 -5.09 -17.33 -3.31
N LEU A 75 -4.79 -16.04 -3.50
CA LEU A 75 -5.65 -15.15 -4.29
C LEU A 75 -5.83 -15.64 -5.73
N LYS A 76 -4.79 -16.23 -6.32
CA LYS A 76 -4.84 -16.85 -7.64
C LYS A 76 -5.69 -18.12 -7.67
N SER A 77 -5.72 -18.90 -6.59
CA SER A 77 -6.52 -20.13 -6.52
C SER A 77 -8.02 -19.84 -6.35
N ILE A 78 -8.37 -18.82 -5.56
CA ILE A 78 -9.77 -18.41 -5.36
C ILE A 78 -10.30 -17.50 -6.47
N ILE A 79 -9.43 -16.75 -7.15
CA ILE A 79 -9.77 -15.88 -8.28
C ILE A 79 -8.81 -16.17 -9.47
N PRO A 80 -8.97 -17.34 -10.11
CA PRO A 80 -8.16 -17.74 -11.25
C PRO A 80 -8.37 -16.84 -12.47
N ALA A 81 -7.32 -16.76 -13.29
CA ALA A 81 -7.42 -16.18 -14.62
C ALA A 81 -8.38 -17.02 -15.48
N GLY A 82 -9.24 -16.37 -16.26
CA GLY A 82 -10.19 -17.04 -17.15
C GLY A 82 -11.57 -17.31 -16.55
N ILE A 83 -11.84 -16.88 -15.31
CA ILE A 83 -13.23 -16.74 -14.84
C ILE A 83 -13.96 -15.83 -15.83
N LYS A 84 -15.14 -16.27 -16.27
CA LYS A 84 -15.97 -15.48 -17.18
C LYS A 84 -16.59 -14.31 -16.42
N PHE A 85 -15.96 -13.14 -16.56
CA PHE A 85 -16.52 -11.88 -16.14
C PHE A 85 -17.17 -11.15 -17.33
N ASN A 86 -18.14 -10.29 -17.05
CA ASN A 86 -18.81 -9.50 -18.09
C ASN A 86 -17.95 -8.34 -18.62
N HIS A 87 -16.93 -7.93 -17.86
CA HIS A 87 -16.07 -6.81 -18.24
C HIS A 87 -15.12 -7.20 -19.38
N ALA A 88 -15.14 -6.42 -20.46
CA ALA A 88 -14.45 -6.75 -21.70
C ALA A 88 -12.92 -6.57 -21.64
N GLU A 89 -12.38 -5.75 -20.73
CA GLU A 89 -10.93 -5.46 -20.69
C GLU A 89 -10.10 -6.64 -20.16
N GLY A 90 -10.75 -7.64 -19.54
CA GLY A 90 -10.09 -8.90 -19.16
C GLY A 90 -9.27 -8.86 -17.87
N ASN A 91 -9.41 -7.81 -17.05
CA ASN A 91 -8.72 -7.63 -15.75
C ASN A 91 -9.70 -7.61 -14.55
N SER A 92 -10.91 -8.14 -14.71
CA SER A 92 -11.86 -8.25 -13.58
C SER A 92 -11.31 -9.03 -12.40
N ASP A 93 -10.43 -10.01 -12.63
CA ASP A 93 -9.76 -10.71 -11.54
C ASP A 93 -8.92 -9.76 -10.68
N ALA A 94 -8.27 -8.78 -11.29
CA ALA A 94 -7.49 -7.75 -10.60
C ALA A 94 -8.38 -6.81 -9.78
N HIS A 95 -9.55 -6.43 -10.31
CA HIS A 95 -10.54 -5.64 -9.59
C HIS A 95 -11.08 -6.35 -8.34
N VAL A 96 -11.40 -7.65 -8.46
CA VAL A 96 -11.88 -8.45 -7.33
C VAL A 96 -10.77 -8.58 -6.27
N LYS A 97 -9.54 -8.89 -6.67
CA LYS A 97 -8.39 -8.98 -5.75
C LYS A 97 -8.14 -7.65 -5.04
N SER A 98 -8.13 -6.53 -5.77
CA SER A 98 -7.99 -5.17 -5.20
C SER A 98 -9.12 -4.85 -4.22
N SER A 99 -10.37 -5.25 -4.51
CA SER A 99 -11.52 -5.00 -3.64
C SER A 99 -11.46 -5.78 -2.34
N ILE A 100 -11.01 -7.04 -2.38
CA ILE A 100 -10.82 -7.88 -1.17
C ILE A 100 -9.69 -7.34 -0.31
N ILE A 101 -8.59 -6.97 -0.95
CA ILE A 101 -7.39 -6.49 -0.28
C ILE A 101 -7.60 -5.07 0.27
N GLY A 102 -8.34 -4.23 -0.45
CA GLY A 102 -8.49 -2.81 -0.17
C GLY A 102 -7.31 -2.00 -0.71
N ASN A 103 -7.63 -0.79 -1.16
CA ASN A 103 -6.67 0.14 -1.77
C ASN A 103 -6.05 1.12 -0.77
N SER A 104 -6.28 0.94 0.53
CA SER A 104 -5.69 1.77 1.57
C SER A 104 -5.42 1.03 2.88
N ARG A 105 -4.51 1.57 3.68
CA ARG A 105 -4.26 1.20 5.07
C ARG A 105 -3.98 2.44 5.91
N ILE A 106 -4.31 2.35 7.20
CA ILE A 106 -4.01 3.38 8.18
C ILE A 106 -3.06 2.78 9.22
N VAL A 107 -1.95 3.47 9.48
CA VAL A 107 -0.95 3.07 10.48
C VAL A 107 -0.85 4.18 11.55
N PRO A 108 -0.95 3.88 12.84
CA PRO A 108 -0.71 4.87 13.89
C PRO A 108 0.71 5.43 13.81
N ILE A 109 0.83 6.71 14.12
CA ILE A 109 2.11 7.39 14.31
C ILE A 109 2.28 7.61 15.81
N LEU A 110 3.46 7.28 16.33
CA LEU A 110 3.85 7.55 17.71
C LEU A 110 5.32 8.00 17.72
N ASN A 111 5.63 9.09 18.43
CA ASN A 111 6.97 9.66 18.48
C ASN A 111 7.57 9.93 17.07
N GLY A 112 6.72 10.35 16.14
CA GLY A 112 7.09 10.65 14.75
C GLY A 112 7.46 9.42 13.92
N LYS A 113 7.10 8.21 14.37
CA LYS A 113 7.38 6.95 13.67
C LYS A 113 6.10 6.18 13.41
N LEU A 114 6.06 5.47 12.27
CA LEU A 114 5.01 4.48 11.99
C LEU A 114 5.09 3.37 13.04
N LEU A 115 3.99 3.11 13.72
CA LEU A 115 3.87 2.05 14.71
C LEU A 115 3.55 0.71 14.03
N LEU A 116 4.57 0.15 13.37
CA LEU A 116 4.53 -1.19 12.78
C LEU A 116 5.15 -2.20 13.75
N GLY A 117 4.60 -3.41 13.77
CA GLY A 117 5.18 -4.56 14.45
C GLY A 117 6.54 -4.96 13.86
N ARG A 118 7.30 -5.79 14.59
CA ARG A 118 8.66 -6.21 14.20
C ARG A 118 8.73 -6.79 12.79
N TRP A 119 7.70 -7.52 12.39
CA TRP A 119 7.62 -8.24 11.12
C TRP A 119 6.62 -7.61 10.15
N GLU A 120 6.05 -6.45 10.48
CA GLU A 120 5.10 -5.80 9.59
C GLU A 120 5.79 -4.92 8.56
N GLY A 121 5.60 -5.24 7.28
CA GLY A 121 5.88 -4.38 6.14
C GLY A 121 4.60 -3.93 5.44
N ILE A 122 4.70 -2.80 4.74
CA ILE A 122 3.63 -2.24 3.92
C ILE A 122 3.91 -2.62 2.47
N PHE A 123 2.95 -3.25 1.81
CA PHE A 123 3.12 -3.73 0.44
C PHE A 123 2.14 -3.07 -0.52
N LEU A 124 2.64 -2.66 -1.68
CA LEU A 124 1.82 -2.42 -2.86
C LEU A 124 1.53 -3.75 -3.54
N CYS A 125 0.25 -4.12 -3.60
CA CYS A 125 -0.23 -5.33 -4.27
C CYS A 125 -0.63 -5.00 -5.71
N GLU A 126 0.21 -5.35 -6.68
CA GLU A 126 -0.12 -5.28 -8.11
C GLU A 126 -0.90 -6.52 -8.54
N PHE A 127 -1.98 -6.33 -9.31
CA PHE A 127 -2.77 -7.42 -9.89
C PHE A 127 -2.99 -7.31 -11.41
N ASP A 128 -2.62 -6.18 -12.02
CA ASP A 128 -2.78 -5.89 -13.45
C ASP A 128 -1.53 -5.18 -14.05
N GLY A 129 -0.35 -5.60 -13.62
CA GLY A 129 0.93 -5.07 -14.12
C GLY A 129 1.35 -5.67 -15.48
N PRO A 130 2.46 -5.21 -16.07
CA PRO A 130 3.38 -4.18 -15.59
C PRO A 130 2.83 -2.76 -15.81
N ARG A 131 2.93 -1.89 -14.80
CA ARG A 131 2.44 -0.50 -14.83
C ARG A 131 3.26 0.39 -13.88
N THR A 132 3.23 1.69 -14.10
CA THR A 132 3.66 2.67 -13.09
C THR A 132 2.48 2.97 -12.16
N ARG A 133 2.65 2.71 -10.87
CA ARG A 133 1.62 2.85 -9.84
C ARG A 133 1.97 3.99 -8.91
N LYS A 134 0.97 4.82 -8.60
CA LYS A 134 1.07 5.90 -7.62
C LYS A 134 0.64 5.40 -6.24
N VAL A 135 1.37 5.83 -5.21
CA VAL A 135 1.00 5.65 -3.80
C VAL A 135 1.00 7.02 -3.13
N ILE A 136 -0.07 7.30 -2.41
CA ILE A 136 -0.34 8.54 -1.69
C ILE A 136 -0.15 8.26 -0.20
N VAL A 137 0.56 9.16 0.48
CA VAL A 137 0.79 9.15 1.92
C VAL A 137 0.25 10.45 2.51
N ALA A 138 -0.68 10.35 3.45
CA ALA A 138 -1.23 11.49 4.16
C ALA A 138 -1.17 11.24 5.66
N ALA A 139 -0.63 12.21 6.41
CA ALA A 139 -0.64 12.16 7.85
C ALA A 139 -1.70 13.10 8.41
N VAL A 140 -2.43 12.65 9.43
CA VAL A 140 -3.44 13.39 10.17
C VAL A 140 -3.00 13.44 11.63
N ARG A 141 -3.00 14.63 12.23
CA ARG A 141 -2.61 14.89 13.63
C ARG A 141 -3.84 15.10 14.49
#